data_AF-A0A0G1V173-F1
#
_entry.id   AF-A0A0G1V173-F1
#
_cell.length_a   1.000
_cell.length_b   1.000
_cell.length_c   1.000
_cell.angle_alpha   90.00
_cell.angle_beta   90.00
_cell.angle_gamma   90.00
#
_symmetry.space_group_name_H-M   'P 1'
#
loop_
_entity.id
_entity.type
_entity.pdbx_description
1 polymer ?
#
loop_
_entity_poly.entity_id
_entity_poly.type
_entity_poly.pdbx_seq_one_letter_code
_entity_poly.pdbx_strand_id
1 'polypeptide(L)'
;MARNIKITRNEFDPETPEVLAASIIKIANALELLMATKELTDKAIVVLLKGMPGMAEVSGGSVALVIENIRKLKSYYVRKQPSK
;
A
#
# COMPACT_ATOMS: atom_id res chain seq x y z
N MET A 1 19.64 14.74 6.01
CA MET A 1 19.73 14.84 4.53
C MET A 1 18.49 14.19 3.93
N ALA A 2 17.63 14.94 3.24
CA ALA A 2 16.43 14.39 2.61
C ALA A 2 16.84 13.59 1.36
N ARG A 3 16.51 12.30 1.32
CA ARG A 3 16.66 11.50 0.08
C ARG A 3 15.60 12.00 -0.90
N ASN A 4 16.03 12.68 -1.96
CA ASN A 4 15.17 13.02 -3.09
C ASN A 4 14.70 11.72 -3.75
N ILE A 5 13.47 11.31 -3.46
CA ILE A 5 12.81 10.23 -4.17
C ILE A 5 12.60 10.73 -5.61
N LYS A 6 13.38 10.22 -6.57
CA LYS A 6 13.13 10.46 -7.98
C LYS A 6 11.83 9.75 -8.34
N ILE A 7 10.76 10.51 -8.49
CA ILE A 7 9.49 10.02 -9.02
C ILE A 7 9.67 9.88 -10.53
N THR A 8 9.78 8.65 -11.02
CA THR A 8 9.82 8.36 -12.45
C THR A 8 8.38 8.37 -12.97
N ARG A 9 7.98 9.45 -13.64
CA ARG A 9 6.66 9.53 -14.27
C ARG A 9 6.65 8.67 -15.54
N ASN A 10 5.82 7.64 -15.58
CA ASN A 10 5.51 6.91 -16.81
C ASN A 10 4.47 7.73 -17.59
N GLU A 11 4.82 8.21 -18.78
CA GLU A 11 3.94 9.04 -19.61
C GLU A 11 2.76 8.24 -20.22
N PHE A 12 2.87 6.90 -20.26
CA PHE A 12 1.86 6.01 -20.84
C PHE A 12 0.84 5.50 -19.82
N ASP A 13 1.16 5.57 -18.52
CA ASP A 13 0.27 5.25 -17.41
C ASP A 13 0.59 6.21 -16.26
N PRO A 14 0.06 7.45 -16.32
CA PRO A 14 0.41 8.46 -15.34
C PRO A 14 -0.09 7.99 -13.97
N GLU A 15 0.85 7.78 -13.06
CA GLU A 15 0.57 7.66 -11.63
C GLU A 15 0.03 9.01 -11.13
N THR A 16 -1.26 9.26 -11.36
CA THR A 16 -1.92 10.45 -10.84
C THR A 16 -2.20 10.26 -9.34
N PRO A 17 -2.32 11.36 -8.57
CA PRO A 17 -2.72 11.27 -7.16
C PRO A 17 -4.01 10.46 -6.95
N GLU A 18 -4.92 10.49 -7.91
CA GLU A 18 -6.19 9.76 -7.90
C GLU A 18 -5.98 8.25 -8.11
N VAL A 19 -5.11 7.84 -9.04
CA VAL A 19 -4.76 6.43 -9.28
C VAL A 19 -4.05 5.84 -8.05
N LEU A 20 -3.15 6.61 -7.45
CA LEU A 20 -2.48 6.22 -6.21
C LEU A 20 -3.47 6.09 -5.05
N ALA A 21 -4.38 7.05 -4.89
CA ALA A 21 -5.42 7.01 -3.86
C ALA A 21 -6.33 5.78 -4.02
N ALA A 22 -6.78 5.50 -5.25
CA ALA A 22 -7.61 4.34 -5.56
C ALA A 22 -6.89 3.01 -5.24
N SER A 23 -5.61 2.91 -5.59
CA SER A 23 -4.76 1.75 -5.28
C SER A 23 -4.60 1.54 -3.77
N ILE A 24 -4.32 2.61 -3.02
CA ILE A 24 -4.22 2.57 -1.55
C ILE A 24 -5.53 2.08 -0.92
N ILE A 25 -6.67 2.61 -1.35
CA ILE A 25 -7.99 2.20 -0.84
C ILE A 25 -8.25 0.71 -1.15
N LYS A 26 -7.95 0.27 -2.38
CA LYS A 26 -8.11 -1.13 -2.80
C LYS A 26 -7.26 -2.08 -1.96
N ILE A 27 -5.98 -1.75 -1.77
CA ILE A 27 -5.05 -2.55 -0.96
C ILE A 27 -5.52 -2.59 0.50
N ALA A 28 -5.93 -1.47 1.07
CA ALA A 28 -6.43 -1.42 2.44
C ALA A 28 -7.69 -2.27 2.65
N ASN A 29 -8.65 -2.22 1.71
CA ASN A 29 -9.85 -3.07 1.77
C ASN A 29 -9.50 -4.56 1.67
N ALA A 30 -8.59 -4.93 0.77
CA ALA A 30 -8.14 -6.31 0.65
C ALA A 30 -7.44 -6.80 1.93
N LEU A 31 -6.62 -5.95 2.55
CA LEU A 31 -5.96 -6.26 3.81
C LEU A 31 -6.97 -6.45 4.95
N GLU A 32 -7.99 -5.60 5.04
CA GLU A 32 -9.08 -5.74 6.02
C GLU A 32 -9.81 -7.09 5.87
N LEU A 33 -10.10 -7.52 4.63
CA LEU A 33 -10.72 -8.82 4.36
C LEU A 33 -9.81 -9.99 4.78
N LEU A 34 -8.52 -9.93 4.45
CA LEU A 34 -7.55 -10.97 4.82
C LEU A 34 -7.38 -11.09 6.33
N MET A 35 -7.42 -9.96 7.06
CA MET A 35 -7.29 -9.94 8.51
C MET A 35 -8.59 -10.26 9.26
N ALA A 36 -9.74 -10.21 8.58
CA ALA A 36 -11.04 -10.47 9.20
C ALA A 36 -11.16 -11.90 9.75
N THR A 37 -10.44 -12.86 9.17
CA THR A 37 -10.42 -14.27 9.61
C THR A 37 -9.65 -14.47 10.92
N LYS A 38 -8.88 -13.47 11.39
CA LYS A 38 -7.93 -13.53 12.53
C LYS A 38 -6.83 -14.60 12.43
N GLU A 39 -6.79 -15.37 11.35
CA GLU A 39 -5.76 -16.38 11.10
C GLU A 39 -4.51 -15.78 10.45
N LEU A 40 -4.67 -14.70 9.66
CA LEU A 40 -3.54 -13.95 9.11
C LEU A 40 -3.15 -12.79 10.02
N THR A 41 -1.97 -12.94 10.63
CA THR A 41 -1.27 -11.84 11.33
C THR A 41 -0.49 -10.99 10.34
N ASP A 42 -0.17 -9.75 10.72
CA ASP A 42 0.69 -8.85 9.92
C ASP A 42 2.02 -9.51 9.55
N LYS A 43 2.62 -10.26 10.47
CA LYS A 43 3.87 -11.02 10.22
C LYS A 43 3.68 -12.08 9.15
N ALA A 44 2.57 -12.83 9.18
CA ALA A 44 2.27 -13.84 8.17
C ALA A 44 2.11 -13.20 6.78
N ILE A 45 1.42 -12.06 6.71
CA ILE A 45 1.24 -11.30 5.46
C ILE A 45 2.59 -10.83 4.92
N VAL A 46 3.48 -10.29 5.77
CA VAL A 46 4.83 -9.88 5.35
C VAL A 46 5.61 -11.05 4.75
N VAL A 47 5.57 -12.22 5.41
CA VAL A 47 6.27 -13.42 4.91
C VAL A 47 5.71 -13.87 3.57
N LEU A 48 4.38 -13.93 3.43
CA LEU A 48 3.72 -14.31 2.18
C LEU A 48 4.09 -13.37 1.03
N LEU A 49 4.02 -12.05 1.27
CA LEU A 49 4.38 -11.04 0.28
C LEU A 49 5.87 -11.14 -0.10
N LYS A 50 6.76 -11.38 0.87
CA LYS A 50 8.19 -11.57 0.60
C LYS A 50 8.50 -12.84 -0.20
N GLY A 51 7.62 -13.84 -0.16
CA GLY A 51 7.73 -15.06 -0.96
C GLY A 51 7.27 -14.91 -2.41
N MET A 52 6.63 -13.80 -2.79
CA MET A 52 6.13 -13.61 -4.14
C MET A 52 7.24 -13.23 -5.14
N PRO A 53 7.13 -13.66 -6.41
CA PRO A 53 8.04 -13.21 -7.47
C PRO A 53 8.09 -11.69 -7.57
N GLY A 54 9.28 -11.12 -7.74
CA GLY A 54 9.48 -9.67 -7.85
C GLY A 54 9.62 -8.91 -6.52
N MET A 55 9.51 -9.60 -5.37
CA MET A 55 9.62 -8.97 -4.03
C MET A 55 11.01 -9.04 -3.41
N ALA A 56 12.02 -9.47 -4.16
CA ALA A 56 13.41 -9.61 -3.71
C ALA A 56 13.97 -8.29 -3.16
N GLU A 57 13.79 -7.20 -3.92
CA GLU A 57 14.29 -5.86 -3.61
C GLU A 57 13.49 -5.13 -2.51
N VAL A 58 12.27 -5.58 -2.20
CA VAL A 58 11.42 -4.93 -1.21
C VAL A 58 11.77 -5.45 0.18
N SER A 59 12.25 -4.60 1.07
CA SER A 59 12.59 -5.04 2.44
C SER A 59 11.34 -5.46 3.23
N GLY A 60 11.46 -6.46 4.10
CA GLY A 60 10.34 -6.86 4.99
C GLY A 60 9.87 -5.71 5.89
N GLY A 61 10.79 -4.83 6.30
CA GLY A 61 10.46 -3.61 7.05
C GLY A 61 9.63 -2.62 6.23
N SER A 62 9.90 -2.48 4.93
CA SER A 62 9.09 -1.65 4.03
C SER A 62 7.65 -2.18 3.92
N VAL A 63 7.48 -3.50 3.80
CA VAL A 63 6.15 -4.14 3.75
C VAL A 63 5.41 -3.95 5.08
N ALA A 64 6.09 -4.15 6.20
CA ALA A 64 5.51 -3.97 7.53
C ALA A 64 5.04 -2.52 7.76
N LEU A 65 5.85 -1.53 7.36
CA LEU A 65 5.48 -0.11 7.44
C LEU A 65 4.23 0.22 6.62
N VAL A 66 4.08 -0.39 5.44
CA VAL A 66 2.88 -0.22 4.61
C VAL A 66 1.67 -0.82 5.33
N ILE A 67 1.75 -2.06 5.79
CA ILE A 67 0.64 -2.75 6.48
C ILE A 67 0.17 -1.95 7.71
N GLU A 68 1.10 -1.44 8.52
CA GLU A 68 0.80 -0.65 9.72
C GLU A 68 0.06 0.67 9.39
N ASN A 69 0.42 1.31 8.28
CA ASN A 69 -0.03 2.66 7.97
C ASN A 69 -1.11 2.74 6.88
N ILE A 70 -1.36 1.66 6.13
CA ILE A 70 -2.29 1.68 4.99
C ILE A 70 -3.72 2.06 5.39
N ARG A 71 -4.16 1.69 6.60
CA ARG A 71 -5.48 2.10 7.14
C ARG A 71 -5.58 3.61 7.37
N LYS A 72 -4.51 4.22 7.91
CA LYS A 72 -4.43 5.67 8.11
C LYS A 72 -4.43 6.40 6.76
N LEU A 73 -3.68 5.88 5.79
CA LEU A 73 -3.64 6.41 4.42
C LEU A 73 -5.01 6.31 3.74
N LYS A 74 -5.70 5.17 3.82
CA LYS A 74 -7.09 5.01 3.34
C LYS A 74 -7.99 6.09 3.94
N SER A 75 -7.96 6.29 5.26
CA SER A 75 -8.79 7.31 5.92
C SER A 75 -8.53 8.71 5.39
N TYR A 76 -7.26 9.07 5.16
CA TYR A 76 -6.87 10.35 4.60
C TYR A 76 -7.44 10.56 3.18
N TYR A 77 -7.30 9.57 2.30
CA TYR A 77 -7.76 9.68 0.91
C TYR A 77 -9.28 9.62 0.77
N VAL A 78 -9.98 8.85 1.61
CA VAL A 78 -11.45 8.83 1.63
C VAL A 78 -12.03 10.16 2.11
N ARG A 79 -11.41 10.83 3.09
CA ARG A 79 -11.84 12.17 3.54
C ARG A 79 -11.61 13.27 2.51
N LYS A 80 -10.62 13.08 1.62
CA LYS A 80 -10.24 14.05 0.59
C LYS A 80 -10.99 13.88 -0.73
N GLN A 81 -11.79 12.82 -0.90
CA GLN A 81 -12.66 12.75 -2.06
C GLN A 81 -13.67 13.91 -1.98
N PRO A 82 -13.70 14.82 -2.98
CA PRO A 82 -14.74 15.82 -3.02
C PRO A 82 -16.08 15.10 -3.08
N SER A 83 -16.99 15.45 -2.15
CA SER A 83 -18.37 15.02 -2.22
C SER A 83 -18.91 15.39 -3.59
N LYS A 84 -19.28 14.39 -4.39
CA LYS A 84 -20.03 14.58 -5.63
C LYS A 84 -21.41 15.14 -5.33
#